data_AF-A0A524L1C6-F1
#
_entry.id   AF-A0A524L1C6-F1
#
_cell.length_a   1.000
_cell.length_b   1.000
_cell.length_c   1.000
_cell.angle_alpha   90.00
_cell.angle_beta   90.00
_cell.angle_gamma   90.00
#
_symmetry.space_group_name_H-M   'P 1'
#
loop_
_entity.id
_entity.type
_entity.pdbx_description
1 polymer ?
#
loop_
_entity_poly.entity_id
_entity_poly.type
_entity_poly.pdbx_seq_one_letter_code
_entity_poly.pdbx_strand_id
1 'polypeptide(L)'
;MHNKIRKRDGRLDRFDATKITAAIAKAGGATGEFGEDVAQRLTIKALSMAEKLFDSKIMTVEEIQDIVEEVLLSSSYRKTAKAYIIYRDQHARLREIADKMEVDLVDQYLKKLDWKINENSNMDYSLQGLNNYLSSEVSKVYWLNKIYTDEIKKAQVDGDFHIHDLSILSVYCVGWDLYDLLTEGFKGASGKVESKPA
;
A
#
# COMPACT_ATOMS: atom_id res chain seq x y z
N MET A 1 25.23 -20.62 0.81
CA MET A 1 24.60 -19.28 0.87
C MET A 1 25.35 -18.38 1.85
N HIS A 2 25.42 -17.06 1.61
CA HIS A 2 25.95 -16.12 2.60
C HIS A 2 25.01 -15.95 3.80
N ASN A 3 25.57 -15.85 5.00
CA ASN A 3 24.81 -15.64 6.25
C ASN A 3 24.17 -14.23 6.35
N LYS A 4 24.30 -13.40 5.31
CA LYS A 4 23.84 -12.01 5.29
C LYS A 4 23.02 -11.73 4.03
N ILE A 5 22.03 -10.86 4.19
CA ILE A 5 21.15 -10.35 3.15
C ILE A 5 21.17 -8.82 3.16
N ARG A 6 21.20 -8.19 1.98
CA ARG A 6 21.05 -6.75 1.84
C ARG A 6 19.58 -6.36 1.83
N LYS A 7 19.17 -5.60 2.84
CA LYS A 7 17.83 -5.03 2.99
C LYS A 7 17.63 -3.88 1.99
N ARG A 8 16.37 -3.46 1.82
CA ARG A 8 15.98 -2.40 0.86
C ARG A 8 16.59 -1.04 1.19
N ASP A 9 16.79 -0.76 2.47
CA ASP A 9 17.48 0.43 3.01
C ASP A 9 19.02 0.34 2.89
N GLY A 10 19.54 -0.69 2.22
CA GLY A 10 20.98 -0.93 2.06
C GLY A 10 21.65 -1.61 3.25
N ARG A 11 20.97 -1.77 4.39
CA ARG A 11 21.55 -2.42 5.58
C ARG A 11 21.80 -3.91 5.33
N LEU A 12 22.85 -4.45 5.97
CA LEU A 12 23.14 -5.88 5.97
C LEU A 12 22.55 -6.52 7.22
N ASP A 13 21.67 -7.50 7.03
CA ASP A 13 21.01 -8.24 8.10
C ASP A 13 21.34 -9.74 8.00
N ARG A 14 21.08 -10.51 9.06
CA ARG A 14 21.27 -11.97 9.04
C ARG A 14 20.24 -12.62 8.12
N PHE A 15 20.72 -13.53 7.28
CA PHE A 15 19.85 -14.32 6.41
C PHE A 15 19.00 -15.28 7.26
N ASP A 16 17.70 -15.30 6.98
CA ASP A 16 16.71 -16.13 7.69
C ASP A 16 15.70 -16.71 6.68
N ALA A 17 15.82 -18.01 6.43
CA ALA A 17 14.97 -18.75 5.50
C ALA A 17 13.51 -18.85 5.98
N THR A 18 13.25 -18.73 7.29
CA THR A 18 11.89 -18.84 7.84
C THR A 18 11.00 -17.70 7.33
N LYS A 19 11.58 -16.52 7.06
CA LYS A 19 10.87 -15.39 6.46
C LYS A 19 10.39 -15.68 5.03
N ILE A 20 11.17 -16.45 4.27
CA ILE A 20 10.80 -16.87 2.91
C ILE A 20 9.65 -17.87 2.97
N THR A 21 9.76 -18.89 3.83
CA THR A 21 8.70 -19.88 4.06
C THR A 21 7.40 -19.21 4.50
N ALA A 22 7.46 -18.27 5.44
CA ALA A 22 6.28 -17.55 5.91
C ALA A 22 5.61 -16.72 4.80
N ALA A 23 6.39 -16.10 3.90
CA ALA A 23 5.84 -15.35 2.77
C ALA A 23 5.14 -16.28 1.76
N ILE A 24 5.76 -17.40 1.42
CA ILE A 24 5.20 -18.41 0.52
C ILE A 24 3.93 -19.05 1.14
N ALA A 25 3.98 -19.40 2.42
CA ALA A 25 2.84 -19.99 3.15
C ALA A 25 1.65 -19.04 3.22
N LYS A 26 1.88 -17.73 3.45
CA LYS A 26 0.81 -16.72 3.42
C LYS A 26 0.14 -16.64 2.05
N ALA A 27 0.92 -16.68 0.97
CA ALA A 27 0.36 -16.67 -0.38
C ALA A 27 -0.43 -17.94 -0.68
N GLY A 28 0.09 -19.12 -0.31
CA GLY A 28 -0.61 -20.39 -0.46
C GLY A 28 -1.90 -20.47 0.36
N GLY A 29 -1.89 -19.92 1.59
CA GLY A 29 -3.07 -19.81 2.44
C GLY A 29 -4.12 -18.85 1.89
N ALA A 30 -3.70 -17.72 1.30
CA ALA A 30 -4.61 -16.75 0.69
C ALA A 30 -5.34 -17.30 -0.55
N THR A 31 -4.71 -18.21 -1.29
CA THR A 31 -5.31 -18.84 -2.48
C THR A 31 -5.96 -20.19 -2.19
N GLY A 32 -5.65 -20.81 -1.05
CA GLY A 32 -6.09 -22.15 -0.66
C GLY A 32 -5.42 -23.28 -1.45
N GLU A 33 -4.35 -23.01 -2.22
CA GLU A 33 -3.70 -24.04 -3.04
C GLU A 33 -2.78 -24.96 -2.23
N PHE A 34 -2.18 -24.46 -1.14
CA PHE A 34 -1.31 -25.26 -0.29
C PHE A 34 -1.06 -24.66 1.10
N GLY A 35 -0.56 -25.50 2.01
CA GLY A 35 -0.19 -25.14 3.38
C GLY A 35 1.33 -25.07 3.61
N GLU A 36 1.71 -25.05 4.89
CA GLU A 36 3.09 -24.78 5.32
C GLU A 36 4.10 -25.87 4.90
N ASP A 37 3.66 -27.12 4.76
CA ASP A 37 4.50 -28.24 4.32
C ASP A 37 5.00 -28.06 2.87
N VAL A 38 4.12 -27.63 1.97
CA VAL A 38 4.45 -27.31 0.58
C VAL A 38 5.30 -26.05 0.53
N ALA A 39 4.98 -25.04 1.34
CA ALA A 39 5.74 -23.81 1.40
C ALA A 39 7.21 -24.07 1.77
N GLN A 40 7.48 -24.94 2.75
CA GLN A 40 8.84 -25.35 3.10
C GLN A 40 9.57 -26.01 1.93
N ARG A 41 8.90 -26.91 1.18
CA ARG A 41 9.48 -27.55 -0.02
C ARG A 41 9.82 -26.54 -1.12
N LEU A 42 8.94 -25.55 -1.34
CA LEU A 42 9.17 -24.48 -2.30
C LEU A 42 10.31 -23.55 -1.84
N THR A 43 10.40 -23.24 -0.55
CA THR A 43 11.54 -22.50 0.01
C THR A 43 12.85 -23.22 -0.27
N ILE A 44 12.95 -24.53 0.00
CA ILE A 44 14.19 -25.30 -0.26
C ILE A 44 14.57 -25.22 -1.75
N LYS A 45 13.60 -25.31 -2.67
CA LYS A 45 13.86 -25.13 -4.11
C LYS A 45 14.38 -23.73 -4.43
N ALA A 46 13.78 -22.69 -3.86
CA ALA A 46 14.21 -21.31 -4.04
C ALA A 46 15.64 -21.09 -3.52
N LEU A 47 15.97 -21.63 -2.34
CA LEU A 47 17.32 -21.56 -1.79
C LEU A 47 18.35 -22.28 -2.68
N SER A 48 18.02 -23.48 -3.17
CA SER A 48 18.90 -24.22 -4.07
C SER A 48 19.14 -23.48 -5.40
N MET A 49 18.12 -22.82 -5.94
CA MET A 49 18.24 -21.99 -7.13
C MET A 49 19.08 -20.74 -6.87
N ALA A 50 18.88 -20.09 -5.73
CA ALA A 50 19.65 -18.94 -5.29
C ALA A 50 21.14 -19.24 -5.10
N GLU A 51 21.47 -20.40 -4.51
CA GLU A 51 22.86 -20.83 -4.36
C GLU A 51 23.57 -21.05 -5.70
N LYS A 52 22.85 -21.52 -6.72
CA LYS A 52 23.43 -21.73 -8.06
C LYS A 52 23.63 -20.42 -8.83
N LEU A 53 22.73 -19.45 -8.67
CA LEU A 53 22.75 -18.20 -9.44
C LEU A 53 23.68 -17.13 -8.87
N PHE A 54 23.88 -17.13 -7.55
CA PHE A 54 24.55 -16.02 -6.84
C PHE A 54 25.77 -16.47 -6.06
N ASP A 55 26.56 -17.38 -6.63
CA ASP A 55 27.76 -17.92 -5.99
C ASP A 55 28.65 -16.77 -5.47
N SER A 56 28.83 -16.75 -4.15
CA SER A 56 29.63 -15.77 -3.42
C SER A 56 29.17 -14.29 -3.44
N LYS A 57 27.96 -13.94 -3.91
CA LYS A 57 27.40 -12.56 -3.82
C LYS A 57 26.41 -12.41 -2.67
N ILE A 58 26.46 -11.28 -1.95
CA ILE A 58 25.41 -10.93 -0.97
C ILE A 58 24.15 -10.53 -1.75
N MET A 59 23.11 -11.34 -1.62
CA MET A 59 21.84 -11.10 -2.26
C MET A 59 21.05 -9.98 -1.59
N THR A 60 20.25 -9.30 -2.39
CA THR A 60 19.23 -8.34 -1.98
C THR A 60 17.91 -9.04 -1.68
N VAL A 61 17.00 -8.35 -0.99
CA VAL A 61 15.63 -8.84 -0.77
C VAL A 61 14.89 -9.05 -2.09
N GLU A 62 15.08 -8.18 -3.08
CA GLU A 62 14.39 -8.28 -4.38
C GLU A 62 14.87 -9.49 -5.20
N GLU A 63 16.20 -9.73 -5.27
CA GLU A 63 16.76 -10.91 -5.96
C GLU A 63 16.19 -12.23 -5.39
N ILE A 64 15.97 -12.32 -4.07
CA ILE A 64 15.32 -13.51 -3.48
C ILE A 64 13.86 -13.60 -3.88
N GLN A 65 13.15 -12.47 -3.90
CA GLN A 65 11.73 -12.45 -4.27
C GLN A 65 11.53 -12.86 -5.73
N ASP A 66 12.43 -12.46 -6.64
CA ASP A 66 12.42 -12.91 -8.04
C ASP A 66 12.58 -14.43 -8.16
N ILE A 67 13.49 -15.02 -7.37
CA ILE A 67 13.68 -16.47 -7.36
C ILE A 67 12.43 -17.19 -6.81
N VAL A 68 11.80 -16.64 -5.77
CA VAL A 68 10.56 -17.19 -5.21
C VAL A 68 9.43 -17.16 -6.26
N GLU A 69 9.34 -16.08 -7.04
CA GLU A 69 8.37 -15.99 -8.15
C GLU A 69 8.63 -17.03 -9.22
N GLU A 70 9.88 -17.20 -9.67
CA GLU A 70 10.26 -18.24 -10.64
C GLU A 70 9.92 -19.66 -10.14
N VAL A 71 10.17 -19.94 -8.85
CA VAL A 71 9.80 -21.22 -8.24
C VAL A 71 8.29 -21.43 -8.17
N LEU A 72 7.52 -20.37 -7.89
CA LEU A 72 6.05 -20.45 -7.88
C LEU A 72 5.48 -20.59 -9.30
N LEU A 73 6.03 -19.86 -10.28
CA LEU A 73 5.63 -19.92 -11.69
C LEU A 73 5.93 -21.28 -12.33
N SER A 74 7.05 -21.90 -11.96
CA SER A 74 7.43 -23.25 -12.40
C SER A 74 6.72 -24.38 -11.65
N SER A 75 5.91 -24.05 -10.64
CA SER A 75 5.11 -25.02 -9.88
C SER A 75 3.72 -25.23 -10.47
N SER A 76 2.97 -26.18 -9.93
CA SER A 76 1.55 -26.37 -10.25
C SER A 76 0.63 -25.28 -9.65
N TYR A 77 1.13 -24.44 -8.75
CA TYR A 77 0.35 -23.49 -7.94
C TYR A 77 0.24 -22.12 -8.63
N ARG A 78 -0.42 -22.11 -9.80
CA ARG A 78 -0.50 -20.92 -10.65
C ARG A 78 -1.27 -19.77 -10.01
N LYS A 79 -2.31 -20.04 -9.21
CA LYS A 79 -3.07 -18.96 -8.55
C LYS A 79 -2.20 -18.27 -7.50
N THR A 80 -1.42 -19.05 -6.76
CA THR A 80 -0.49 -18.56 -5.74
C THR A 80 0.63 -17.74 -6.36
N ALA A 81 1.21 -18.20 -7.47
CA ALA A 81 2.21 -17.44 -8.21
C ALA A 81 1.66 -16.05 -8.60
N LYS A 82 0.49 -16.01 -9.23
CA LYS A 82 -0.17 -14.75 -9.61
C LYS A 82 -0.46 -13.85 -8.41
N ALA A 83 -1.02 -14.42 -7.33
CA ALA A 83 -1.34 -13.66 -6.12
C ALA A 83 -0.09 -13.09 -5.45
N TYR A 84 1.00 -13.85 -5.39
CA TYR A 84 2.28 -13.43 -4.82
C TYR A 84 2.88 -12.25 -5.60
N ILE A 85 2.93 -12.36 -6.94
CA ILE A 85 3.46 -11.30 -7.83
C ILE A 85 2.66 -10.01 -7.65
N ILE A 86 1.31 -10.09 -7.71
CA ILE A 86 0.44 -8.92 -7.54
C ILE A 86 0.64 -8.29 -6.16
N TYR A 87 0.70 -9.09 -5.10
CA TYR A 87 0.89 -8.59 -3.73
C TYR A 87 2.25 -7.89 -3.56
N ARG A 88 3.32 -8.45 -4.14
CA ARG A 88 4.66 -7.86 -4.13
C ARG A 88 4.67 -6.51 -4.82
N ASP A 89 4.10 -6.44 -6.02
CA ASP A 89 4.02 -5.22 -6.82
C ASP A 89 3.21 -4.12 -6.11
N GLN A 90 2.04 -4.46 -5.56
CA GLN A 90 1.25 -3.52 -4.74
C GLN A 90 2.07 -2.96 -3.58
N HIS A 91 2.80 -3.80 -2.86
CA HIS A 91 3.66 -3.37 -1.75
C HIS A 91 4.88 -2.55 -2.19
N ALA A 92 5.42 -2.82 -3.38
CA ALA A 92 6.51 -2.02 -3.95
C ALA A 92 6.03 -0.60 -4.26
N ARG A 93 4.85 -0.46 -4.89
CA ARG A 93 4.24 0.84 -5.18
C ARG A 93 3.95 1.63 -3.91
N LEU A 94 3.41 0.99 -2.87
CA LEU A 94 3.17 1.64 -1.58
C LEU A 94 4.46 2.16 -0.93
N ARG A 95 5.59 1.44 -1.08
CA ARG A 95 6.89 1.88 -0.56
C ARG A 95 7.47 3.05 -1.35
N GLU A 96 7.44 2.98 -2.68
CA GLU A 96 7.92 4.09 -3.53
C GLU A 96 7.21 5.39 -3.18
N ILE A 97 5.93 5.28 -2.86
CA ILE A 97 5.12 6.41 -2.44
C ILE A 97 5.53 6.86 -1.02
N ALA A 98 5.57 5.96 -0.04
CA ALA A 98 6.02 6.31 1.32
C ALA A 98 7.40 6.98 1.35
N ASP A 99 8.36 6.48 0.56
CA ASP A 99 9.72 7.03 0.46
C ASP A 99 9.75 8.41 -0.23
N LYS A 100 8.81 8.70 -1.15
CA LYS A 100 8.65 10.02 -1.78
C LYS A 100 7.82 11.01 -0.96
N MET A 101 7.08 10.55 0.04
CA MET A 101 6.01 11.34 0.67
C MET A 101 6.45 12.27 1.81
N GLU A 102 7.58 12.06 2.49
CA GLU A 102 7.83 12.82 3.72
C GLU A 102 8.45 14.20 3.52
N VAL A 103 9.51 14.34 2.74
CA VAL A 103 10.21 15.64 2.59
C VAL A 103 9.71 16.41 1.37
N ASP A 104 9.52 15.71 0.25
CA ASP A 104 9.17 16.35 -1.01
C ASP A 104 7.74 16.92 -1.01
N LEU A 105 6.77 16.29 -0.32
CA LEU A 105 5.40 16.83 -0.27
C LEU A 105 5.32 18.11 0.57
N VAL A 106 6.05 18.16 1.68
CA VAL A 106 6.12 19.38 2.51
C VAL A 106 6.73 20.51 1.68
N ASP A 107 7.84 20.24 1.02
CA ASP A 107 8.50 21.21 0.14
C ASP A 107 7.60 21.65 -1.03
N GLN A 108 6.88 20.73 -1.67
CA GLN A 108 5.92 21.03 -2.73
C GLN A 108 4.82 21.97 -2.26
N TYR A 109 4.27 21.72 -1.07
CA TYR A 109 3.26 22.58 -0.47
C TYR A 109 3.84 23.97 -0.15
N LEU A 110 4.95 24.03 0.58
CA LEU A 110 5.57 25.29 1.02
C LEU A 110 6.00 26.17 -0.16
N LYS A 111 6.54 25.55 -1.21
CA LYS A 111 7.01 26.25 -2.42
C LYS A 111 5.90 26.48 -3.47
N LYS A 112 4.67 26.03 -3.18
CA LYS A 112 3.51 26.14 -4.08
C LYS A 112 3.76 25.60 -5.49
N LEU A 113 4.43 24.45 -5.59
CA LEU A 113 4.92 23.92 -6.87
C LEU A 113 3.86 23.19 -7.69
N ASP A 114 2.74 22.82 -7.07
CA ASP A 114 1.67 22.04 -7.69
C ASP A 114 0.32 22.75 -7.57
N TRP A 115 -0.50 22.67 -8.62
CA TRP A 115 -1.85 23.23 -8.67
C TRP A 115 -2.76 22.59 -7.63
N LYS A 116 -2.45 21.37 -7.18
CA LYS A 116 -3.19 20.61 -6.17
C LYS A 116 -3.40 21.36 -4.86
N ILE A 117 -2.54 22.33 -4.55
CA ILE A 117 -2.71 23.19 -3.37
C ILE A 117 -3.99 24.03 -3.46
N ASN A 118 -4.47 24.29 -4.67
CA ASN A 118 -5.72 25.00 -4.96
C ASN A 118 -6.86 24.06 -5.36
N GLU A 119 -6.71 22.73 -5.25
CA GLU A 119 -7.76 21.76 -5.59
C GLU A 119 -8.96 21.88 -4.65
N ASN A 120 -8.72 22.20 -3.38
CA ASN A 120 -9.78 22.48 -2.41
C ASN A 120 -10.02 23.99 -2.28
N SER A 121 -11.11 24.46 -2.89
CA SER A 121 -11.49 25.88 -2.87
C SER A 121 -11.81 26.44 -1.49
N ASN A 122 -12.08 25.58 -0.51
CA ASN A 122 -12.38 25.98 0.87
C ASN A 122 -11.11 26.10 1.73
N MET A 123 -9.93 25.86 1.16
CA MET A 123 -8.69 25.73 1.91
C MET A 123 -7.59 26.64 1.35
N ASP A 124 -7.13 27.56 2.19
CA ASP A 124 -6.01 28.44 1.85
C ASP A 124 -4.66 27.90 2.34
N TYR A 125 -3.59 28.47 1.79
CA TYR A 125 -2.22 28.21 2.22
C TYR A 125 -2.05 28.51 3.72
N SER A 126 -1.93 27.46 4.53
CA SER A 126 -1.91 27.54 5.98
C SER A 126 -1.36 26.25 6.58
N LEU A 127 -1.07 26.25 7.89
CA LEU A 127 -0.67 25.02 8.58
C LEU A 127 -1.77 23.95 8.52
N GLN A 128 -3.04 24.35 8.63
CA GLN A 128 -4.17 23.43 8.48
C GLN A 128 -4.25 22.90 7.04
N GLY A 129 -4.05 23.77 6.05
CA GLY A 129 -3.97 23.37 4.65
C GLY A 129 -2.83 22.39 4.38
N LEU A 130 -1.66 22.56 4.99
CA LEU A 130 -0.54 21.61 4.90
C LEU A 130 -0.93 20.24 5.46
N ASN A 131 -1.50 20.19 6.67
CA ASN A 131 -1.93 18.93 7.28
C ASN A 131 -2.96 18.22 6.42
N ASN A 132 -3.91 18.97 5.87
CA ASN A 132 -4.92 18.42 4.98
C ASN A 132 -4.33 17.98 3.63
N TYR A 133 -3.39 18.73 3.05
CA TYR A 133 -2.69 18.35 1.82
C TYR A 133 -1.93 17.02 2.01
N LEU A 134 -1.14 16.90 3.07
CA LEU A 134 -0.41 15.67 3.39
C LEU A 134 -1.38 14.48 3.58
N SER A 135 -2.44 14.68 4.38
CA SER A 135 -3.46 13.64 4.58
C SER A 135 -4.16 13.28 3.27
N SER A 136 -4.39 14.26 2.38
CA SER A 136 -5.07 14.07 1.11
C SER A 136 -4.25 13.20 0.16
N GLU A 137 -2.94 13.45 0.06
CA GLU A 137 -2.05 12.63 -0.77
C GLU A 137 -1.99 11.19 -0.25
N VAL A 138 -1.98 10.97 1.07
CA VAL A 138 -2.03 9.62 1.67
C VAL A 138 -3.33 8.90 1.33
N SER A 139 -4.48 9.56 1.50
CA SER A 139 -5.78 8.99 1.16
C SER A 139 -5.89 8.64 -0.34
N LYS A 140 -5.41 9.53 -1.22
CA LYS A 140 -5.43 9.33 -2.67
C LYS A 140 -4.64 8.10 -3.09
N VAL A 141 -3.47 7.91 -2.49
CA VAL A 141 -2.63 6.73 -2.69
C VAL A 141 -3.36 5.46 -2.27
N TYR A 142 -4.00 5.49 -1.11
CA TYR A 142 -4.76 4.35 -0.62
C TYR A 142 -5.90 3.99 -1.58
N TRP A 143 -6.72 4.96 -1.99
CA TRP A 143 -7.78 4.74 -2.97
C TRP A 143 -7.26 4.08 -4.24
N LEU A 144 -6.27 4.69 -4.89
CA LEU A 144 -5.80 4.27 -6.21
C LEU A 144 -5.03 2.95 -6.20
N ASN A 145 -4.36 2.58 -5.11
CA ASN A 145 -3.56 1.35 -5.05
C ASN A 145 -4.22 0.21 -4.31
N LYS A 146 -5.19 0.50 -3.43
CA LYS A 146 -5.83 -0.52 -2.58
C LYS A 146 -7.28 -0.80 -2.92
N ILE A 147 -8.03 0.22 -3.34
CA ILE A 147 -9.48 0.10 -3.53
C ILE A 147 -9.83 0.05 -5.02
N TYR A 148 -9.33 0.99 -5.81
CA TYR A 148 -9.58 1.03 -7.25
C TYR A 148 -8.73 0.01 -8.00
N THR A 149 -9.24 -0.39 -9.17
CA THR A 149 -8.51 -1.28 -10.07
C THR A 149 -7.39 -0.53 -10.79
N ASP A 150 -6.43 -1.26 -11.34
CA ASP A 150 -5.31 -0.67 -12.09
C ASP A 150 -5.79 0.12 -13.32
N GLU A 151 -6.87 -0.30 -13.96
CA GLU A 151 -7.47 0.42 -15.10
C GLU A 151 -7.99 1.79 -14.69
N ILE A 152 -8.73 1.87 -13.56
CA ILE A 152 -9.26 3.14 -13.04
C ILE A 152 -8.11 4.05 -12.61
N LYS A 153 -7.12 3.50 -11.90
CA LYS A 153 -5.92 4.25 -11.52
C LYS A 153 -5.20 4.82 -12.73
N LYS A 154 -5.00 4.01 -13.77
CA LYS A 154 -4.31 4.43 -14.99
C LYS A 154 -5.05 5.58 -15.65
N ALA A 155 -6.36 5.47 -15.82
CA ALA A 155 -7.17 6.51 -16.42
C ALA A 155 -7.16 7.84 -15.62
N GLN A 156 -7.17 7.79 -14.28
CA GLN A 156 -7.00 8.98 -13.43
C GLN A 156 -5.62 9.63 -13.59
N VAL A 157 -4.56 8.82 -13.67
CA VAL A 157 -3.17 9.31 -13.76
C VAL A 157 -2.86 9.86 -15.15
N ASP A 158 -3.36 9.21 -16.20
CA ASP A 158 -3.16 9.62 -17.59
C ASP A 158 -4.07 10.82 -17.96
N GLY A 159 -5.05 11.15 -17.10
CA GLY A 159 -5.95 12.30 -17.27
C GLY A 159 -7.16 12.02 -18.16
N ASP A 160 -7.48 10.74 -18.40
CA ASP A 160 -8.66 10.32 -19.19
C ASP A 160 -9.96 10.73 -18.49
N PHE A 161 -9.99 10.72 -17.15
CA PHE A 161 -11.02 11.34 -16.32
C PHE A 161 -10.46 11.77 -14.97
N HIS A 162 -11.23 12.58 -14.24
CA HIS A 162 -10.87 13.06 -12.90
C HIS A 162 -11.88 12.55 -11.85
N ILE A 163 -11.41 11.69 -10.95
CA ILE A 163 -12.12 11.24 -9.76
C ILE A 163 -11.97 12.32 -8.68
N HIS A 164 -13.09 12.92 -8.31
CA HIS A 164 -13.16 13.92 -7.26
C HIS A 164 -13.01 13.30 -5.85
N ASP A 165 -12.51 14.11 -4.92
CA ASP A 165 -12.50 13.86 -3.46
C ASP A 165 -11.76 12.60 -2.99
N LEU A 166 -10.70 12.22 -3.70
CA LEU A 166 -9.76 11.18 -3.26
C LEU A 166 -9.00 11.56 -1.98
N SER A 167 -9.13 12.80 -1.49
CA SER A 167 -8.49 13.32 -0.30
C SER A 167 -9.00 12.73 1.01
N ILE A 168 -10.22 12.16 1.01
CA ILE A 168 -10.90 11.70 2.24
C ILE A 168 -11.41 10.27 2.05
N LEU A 169 -11.31 9.44 3.09
CA LEU A 169 -11.94 8.12 3.15
C LEU A 169 -13.36 8.24 3.71
N SER A 170 -14.24 8.91 2.97
CA SER A 170 -15.60 9.20 3.38
C SER A 170 -16.53 9.31 2.17
N VAL A 171 -17.83 9.51 2.45
CA VAL A 171 -18.79 9.95 1.44
C VAL A 171 -18.49 11.37 0.98
N TYR A 172 -18.87 11.69 -0.25
CA TYR A 172 -18.66 13.01 -0.85
C TYR A 172 -19.33 14.12 -0.05
N CYS A 173 -20.64 14.00 0.17
CA CYS A 173 -21.43 14.99 0.87
C CYS A 173 -22.62 14.32 1.56
N VAL A 174 -23.12 14.96 2.61
CA VAL A 174 -24.35 14.59 3.30
C VAL A 174 -25.11 15.84 3.69
N GLY A 175 -26.42 15.85 3.44
CA GLY A 175 -27.33 16.87 3.95
C GLY A 175 -27.90 16.43 5.29
N TRP A 176 -28.19 17.39 6.17
CA TRP A 176 -28.78 17.14 7.49
C TRP A 176 -30.25 17.56 7.46
N ASP A 177 -31.12 16.72 8.00
CA ASP A 177 -32.53 17.09 8.18
C ASP A 177 -32.64 18.08 9.35
N LEU A 178 -33.02 19.32 9.01
CA LEU A 178 -33.17 20.37 10.00
C LEU A 178 -34.33 20.09 10.97
N TYR A 179 -35.39 19.42 10.52
CA TYR A 179 -36.50 19.05 11.39
C TYR A 179 -36.06 18.02 12.42
N ASP A 180 -35.28 17.02 12.00
CA ASP A 180 -34.70 16.01 12.89
C ASP A 180 -33.77 16.68 13.92
N LEU A 181 -32.87 17.55 13.47
CA LEU A 181 -31.98 18.30 14.37
C LEU A 181 -32.75 19.14 15.40
N LEU A 182 -33.83 19.81 14.99
CA LEU A 182 -34.64 20.65 15.86
C LEU A 182 -35.52 19.85 16.84
N THR A 183 -35.91 18.62 16.49
CA THR A 183 -36.79 17.79 17.33
C THR A 183 -36.01 16.83 18.22
N GLU A 184 -34.83 16.38 17.79
CA GLU A 184 -34.04 15.37 18.48
C GLU A 184 -32.76 15.92 19.14
N GLY A 185 -32.26 17.07 18.67
CA GLY A 185 -31.00 17.66 19.11
C GLY A 185 -29.79 16.98 18.48
N PHE A 186 -28.62 17.13 19.11
CA PHE A 186 -27.38 16.50 18.66
C PHE A 186 -27.18 15.16 19.39
N LYS A 187 -27.32 14.03 18.68
CA LYS A 187 -27.12 12.68 19.25
C LYS A 187 -26.65 11.67 18.19
N GLY A 188 -26.31 10.44 18.61
CA GLY A 188 -26.06 9.30 17.70
C GLY A 188 -24.59 9.07 17.33
N ALA A 189 -23.67 9.89 17.85
CA ALA A 189 -22.23 9.73 17.65
C ALA A 189 -21.57 9.21 18.94
N SER A 190 -21.29 7.90 18.98
CA SER A 190 -20.68 7.25 20.14
C SER A 190 -19.37 7.94 20.57
N GLY A 191 -19.28 8.29 21.85
CA GLY A 191 -18.10 8.96 22.42
C GLY A 191 -18.00 10.46 22.14
N LYS A 192 -19.05 11.08 21.58
CA LYS A 192 -19.18 12.54 21.45
C LYS A 192 -20.22 13.07 22.42
N VAL A 193 -20.12 14.36 22.75
CA VAL A 193 -21.11 15.05 23.60
C VAL A 193 -22.43 15.12 22.84
N GLU A 194 -23.52 14.80 23.52
CA GLU A 194 -24.88 14.89 23.00
C GLU A 194 -25.65 16.01 23.72
N SER A 195 -26.60 16.63 23.03
CA SER A 195 -27.45 17.68 23.58
C SER A 195 -28.89 17.51 23.09
N LYS A 196 -29.84 17.78 23.99
CA LYS A 196 -31.25 17.94 23.64
C LYS A 196 -31.46 19.20 22.78
N PRO A 197 -32.60 19.32 22.08
CA PRO A 197 -33.02 20.56 21.44
C PRO A 197 -33.01 21.76 22.40
N ALA A 198 -32.89 22.96 21.83
CA ALA A 198 -32.90 24.25 22.54
C ALA A 198 -34.26 24.58 23.17
#